data_AF-A0A945E9N6-F1
#
_entry.id   AF-A0A945E9N6-F1
#
_cell.length_a   1.000
_cell.length_b   1.000
_cell.length_c   1.000
_cell.angle_alpha   90.00
_cell.angle_beta   90.00
_cell.angle_gamma   90.00
#
_symmetry.space_group_name_H-M   'P 1'
#
loop_
_entity.id
_entity.type
_entity.pdbx_description
1 polymer ?
#
loop_
_entity_poly.entity_id
_entity_poly.type
_entity_poly.pdbx_seq_one_letter_code
_entity_poly.pdbx_strand_id
1 'polypeptide(L)'
;AFRRVMKKTMQNVMRFNVTGCKIMVSGRLNGAEMARTEWVMEGQVPLHTLKADINYSVSKAKTVYGILGVKVWVYNVNKPQAPQRRRKRKFNREK
;
A
#
# COMPACT_ATOMS: atom_id res chain seq x y z
N ALA A 1 -9.30 -18.13 -10.17
CA ALA A 1 -9.66 -16.79 -10.72
C ALA A 1 -8.98 -15.63 -9.97
N PHE A 2 -9.31 -15.31 -8.72
CA PHE A 2 -8.76 -14.13 -8.02
C PHE A 2 -7.30 -14.27 -7.52
N ARG A 3 -6.90 -15.47 -7.05
CA ARG A 3 -5.51 -15.75 -6.60
C ARG A 3 -4.47 -15.54 -7.71
N ARG A 4 -4.85 -15.85 -8.96
CA ARG A 4 -4.00 -15.63 -10.14
C ARG A 4 -3.76 -14.14 -10.38
N VAL A 5 -4.82 -13.33 -10.27
CA VAL A 5 -4.72 -11.86 -10.39
C VAL A 5 -3.83 -11.31 -9.28
N MET A 6 -4.04 -11.73 -8.03
CA MET A 6 -3.18 -11.32 -6.90
C MET A 6 -1.70 -11.63 -7.15
N LYS A 7 -1.37 -12.87 -7.54
CA LYS A 7 0.02 -13.25 -7.86
C LYS A 7 0.60 -12.43 -9.01
N LYS A 8 -0.18 -12.22 -10.09
CA LYS A 8 0.26 -11.40 -11.23
C LYS A 8 0.50 -9.95 -10.81
N THR A 9 -0.39 -9.37 -10.00
CA THR A 9 -0.24 -8.02 -9.48
C THR A 9 0.99 -7.90 -8.59
N MET A 10 1.24 -8.87 -7.69
CA MET A 10 2.46 -8.91 -6.88
C MET A 10 3.72 -8.90 -7.74
N GLN A 11 3.81 -9.82 -8.71
CA GLN A 11 4.95 -9.89 -9.62
C GLN A 11 5.16 -8.59 -10.42
N ASN A 12 4.07 -7.96 -10.85
CA ASN A 12 4.16 -6.67 -11.54
C ASN A 12 4.66 -5.56 -10.62
N VAL A 13 4.17 -5.51 -9.38
CA VAL A 13 4.55 -4.50 -8.38
C VAL A 13 6.02 -4.63 -8.01
N MET A 14 6.54 -5.85 -7.82
CA MET A 14 7.96 -6.09 -7.53
C MET A 14 8.90 -5.59 -8.64
N ARG A 15 8.43 -5.48 -9.89
CA ARG A 15 9.21 -4.89 -10.99
C ARG A 15 9.42 -3.38 -10.84
N PHE A 16 8.57 -2.68 -10.08
CA PHE A 16 8.63 -1.22 -9.91
C PHE A 16 9.56 -0.75 -8.79
N ASN A 17 10.62 -1.52 -8.48
CA ASN A 17 11.64 -1.20 -7.47
C ASN A 17 11.05 -0.84 -6.08
N VAL A 18 9.98 -1.52 -5.70
CA VAL A 18 9.37 -1.44 -4.37
C VAL A 18 9.95 -2.52 -3.47
N THR A 19 10.08 -2.24 -2.18
CA THR A 19 10.73 -3.16 -1.23
C THR A 19 9.75 -4.17 -0.64
N GLY A 20 8.46 -3.82 -0.61
CA GLY A 20 7.42 -4.76 -0.25
C GLY A 20 6.03 -4.28 -0.57
N CYS A 21 5.14 -5.23 -0.79
CA CYS A 21 3.73 -4.96 -1.04
C CYS A 21 2.86 -5.97 -0.30
N LYS A 22 1.74 -5.50 0.23
CA LYS A 22 0.69 -6.33 0.81
C LYS A 22 -0.62 -6.00 0.11
N ILE A 23 -1.30 -7.01 -0.43
CA ILE A 23 -2.65 -6.88 -0.98
C ILE A 23 -3.58 -7.74 -0.15
N MET A 24 -4.68 -7.17 0.29
CA MET A 24 -5.75 -7.84 1.01
C MET A 24 -7.06 -7.63 0.29
N VAL A 25 -7.81 -8.72 0.08
CA VAL A 25 -9.14 -8.67 -0.52
C VAL A 25 -10.12 -9.34 0.42
N SER A 26 -11.19 -8.63 0.74
CA SER A 26 -12.25 -9.04 1.66
C SER A 26 -13.60 -9.08 0.95
N GLY A 27 -14.39 -10.13 1.19
CA GLY A 27 -15.77 -10.24 0.73
C GLY A 27 -16.13 -11.65 0.27
N ARG A 28 -17.21 -11.78 -0.51
CA ARG A 28 -17.67 -13.07 -1.06
C ARG A 28 -16.81 -13.50 -2.25
N LEU A 29 -15.61 -13.98 -1.95
CA LEU A 29 -14.62 -14.37 -2.96
C LEU A 29 -15.15 -15.53 -3.80
N ASN A 30 -15.12 -15.37 -5.12
CA ASN A 30 -15.59 -16.36 -6.10
C ASN A 30 -17.07 -16.76 -5.93
N GLY A 31 -17.91 -15.86 -5.38
CA GLY A 31 -19.34 -16.13 -5.18
C GLY A 31 -19.64 -17.04 -3.99
N ALA A 32 -18.67 -17.30 -3.11
CA ALA A 32 -18.89 -18.07 -1.89
C ALA A 32 -20.03 -17.48 -1.04
N GLU A 33 -20.78 -18.35 -0.37
CA GLU A 33 -21.88 -17.97 0.51
C GLU A 33 -21.38 -17.12 1.69
N MET A 34 -20.24 -17.51 2.27
CA MET A 34 -19.59 -16.79 3.37
C MET A 34 -18.47 -15.87 2.88
N ALA A 35 -18.41 -14.66 3.42
CA ALA A 35 -17.35 -13.71 3.13
C ALA A 35 -16.03 -14.15 3.80
N ARG A 36 -14.92 -13.99 3.07
CA ARG A 36 -13.57 -14.29 3.56
C ARG A 36 -12.63 -13.15 3.26
N THR A 37 -11.52 -13.10 4.00
CA THR A 37 -10.42 -12.17 3.76
C THR A 37 -9.17 -12.97 3.40
N GLU A 38 -8.69 -12.78 2.17
CA GLU A 38 -7.44 -13.38 1.71
C GLU A 38 -6.42 -12.26 1.53
N TRP A 39 -5.19 -12.51 1.95
CA TRP A 39 -4.09 -11.57 1.77
C TRP A 39 -2.86 -12.29 1.25
N VAL A 40 -2.09 -11.57 0.45
CA VAL A 40 -0.79 -11.99 -0.06
C VAL A 40 0.18 -10.85 0.22
N MET A 41 1.36 -11.19 0.69
CA MET A 41 2.43 -10.26 0.98
C MET A 41 3.72 -10.76 0.36
N GLU A 42 4.47 -9.86 -0.24
CA GLU A 42 5.79 -10.11 -0.80
C GLU A 42 6.74 -9.00 -0.35
N GLY A 43 7.97 -9.36 0.04
CA GLY A 43 8.94 -8.43 0.61
C GLY A 43 8.61 -8.00 2.05
N GLN A 44 9.14 -6.84 2.46
CA GLN A 44 8.97 -6.31 3.81
C GLN A 44 7.98 -5.15 3.86
N VAL A 45 7.04 -5.18 4.81
CA VAL A 45 6.07 -4.11 5.04
C VAL A 45 5.98 -3.86 6.55
N PRO A 46 6.81 -2.97 7.10
CA PRO A 46 6.87 -2.73 8.54
C PRO A 46 5.73 -1.80 9.02
N LEU A 47 4.60 -2.38 9.44
CA LEU A 47 3.42 -1.60 9.85
C LEU A 47 3.57 -0.85 11.19
N HIS A 48 4.54 -1.24 12.01
CA HIS A 48 4.79 -0.61 13.32
C HIS A 48 5.86 0.50 13.26
N THR A 49 6.62 0.58 12.16
CA THR A 49 7.70 1.56 12.03
C THR A 49 7.16 2.87 11.47
N LEU A 50 6.96 3.88 12.33
CA LEU A 50 6.42 5.19 11.93
C LEU A 50 7.26 5.92 10.88
N LYS A 51 8.56 5.65 10.82
CA LYS A 51 9.48 6.23 9.82
C LYS A 51 9.31 5.63 8.42
N ALA A 52 8.67 4.47 8.29
CA ALA A 52 8.51 3.80 7.01
C ALA A 52 7.51 4.56 6.12
N ASP A 53 7.91 4.89 4.89
CA ASP A 53 7.00 5.47 3.90
C ASP A 53 6.13 4.37 3.29
N ILE A 54 4.93 4.22 3.85
CA ILE A 54 3.96 3.21 3.42
C ILE A 54 2.76 3.92 2.78
N ASN A 55 2.53 3.65 1.50
CA ASN A 55 1.34 4.13 0.81
C ASN A 55 0.20 3.13 0.98
N TYR A 56 -0.90 3.58 1.57
CA TYR A 56 -2.11 2.81 1.76
C TYR A 56 -3.21 3.30 0.83
N SER A 57 -3.92 2.36 0.19
CA SER A 57 -5.09 2.68 -0.63
C SER A 57 -6.17 1.62 -0.49
N VAL A 58 -7.43 2.05 -0.62
CA VAL A 58 -8.61 1.19 -0.54
C VAL A 58 -9.46 1.42 -1.77
N SER A 59 -9.96 0.33 -2.35
CA SER A 59 -10.92 0.36 -3.45
C SER A 59 -12.03 -0.65 -3.23
N LYS A 60 -13.22 -0.34 -3.74
CA LYS A 60 -14.40 -1.22 -3.70
C LYS A 60 -14.69 -1.71 -5.11
N ALA A 61 -14.82 -3.01 -5.28
CA ALA A 61 -15.25 -3.61 -6.54
C ALA A 61 -16.71 -4.08 -6.41
N LYS A 62 -17.59 -3.56 -7.29
CA LYS A 62 -18.98 -4.00 -7.39
C LYS A 62 -19.02 -5.27 -8.25
N THR A 63 -19.54 -6.35 -7.69
CA THR A 63 -19.71 -7.64 -8.38
C THR A 63 -21.17 -8.09 -8.28
N VAL A 64 -21.55 -9.10 -9.05
CA VAL A 64 -22.93 -9.64 -9.06
C VAL A 64 -23.36 -10.12 -7.66
N TYR A 65 -22.44 -10.68 -6.89
CA TYR A 65 -22.71 -11.26 -5.57
C TYR A 65 -22.53 -10.27 -4.40
N GLY A 66 -22.25 -9.00 -4.69
CA GLY A 66 -22.04 -7.94 -3.71
C GLY A 66 -20.75 -7.16 -3.92
N ILE A 67 -20.29 -6.50 -2.85
CA ILE A 67 -19.12 -5.62 -2.89
C ILE A 67 -17.89 -6.34 -2.33
N LEU A 68 -16.78 -6.30 -3.07
CA LEU A 68 -15.47 -6.72 -2.60
C LEU A 68 -14.67 -5.50 -2.17
N GLY A 69 -14.01 -5.58 -1.02
CA GLY A 69 -13.05 -4.59 -0.54
C GLY A 69 -11.63 -5.00 -0.89
N VAL A 70 -10.86 -4.10 -1.50
CA VAL A 70 -9.44 -4.29 -1.80
C VAL A 70 -8.64 -3.25 -1.01
N LYS A 71 -7.70 -3.72 -0.20
CA LYS A 71 -6.78 -2.89 0.59
C LYS A 71 -5.36 -3.19 0.16
N VAL A 72 -4.57 -2.16 -0.12
CA VAL A 72 -3.20 -2.29 -0.63
C VAL A 72 -2.26 -1.44 0.22
N TRP A 73 -1.11 -2.02 0.56
CA TRP A 73 0.02 -1.34 1.17
C TRP A 73 1.24 -1.51 0.26
N VAL A 74 1.93 -0.40 -0.03
CA VAL A 74 3.18 -0.39 -0.80
C VAL A 74 4.24 0.30 0.06
N TYR A 75 5.36 -0.39 0.28
CA TYR A 75 6.51 0.14 1.00
C TYR A 75 7.60 0.57 0.02
N ASN A 76 7.91 1.87 0.06
CA ASN A 76 8.90 2.50 -0.80
C ASN A 76 10.13 2.89 0.04
N VAL A 77 11.32 2.42 -0.37
CA VAL A 77 12.59 2.78 0.32
C VAL A 77 13.23 4.03 -0.28
N ASN A 78 12.99 4.34 -1.56
CA ASN A 78 13.75 5.35 -2.31
C ASN A 78 13.03 6.69 -2.48
N LYS A 79 12.42 7.24 -1.42
CA LYS A 79 12.13 8.68 -1.43
C LYS A 79 13.30 9.44 -0.79
N PRO A 80 13.97 10.35 -1.52
CA PRO A 80 14.86 11.30 -0.88
C PRO A 80 14.02 12.08 0.13
N GLN A 81 14.39 12.01 1.40
CA GLN A 81 13.75 12.80 2.44
C GLN A 81 13.80 14.25 1.99
N ALA A 82 12.64 14.91 1.91
CA ALA A 82 12.58 16.30 1.53
C ALA A 82 13.54 17.08 2.44
N PRO A 83 14.47 17.89 1.87
CA PRO A 83 15.43 18.61 2.69
C PRO A 83 14.61 19.44 3.67
N GLN A 84 14.84 19.23 4.97
CA GLN A 84 14.22 20.03 6.02
C GLN A 84 14.43 21.48 5.61
N ARG A 85 13.34 22.20 5.32
CA ARG A 85 13.39 23.62 5.00
C ARG A 85 14.05 24.29 6.21
N ARG A 86 15.37 24.51 6.12
CA ARG A 86 16.15 25.29 7.09
C ARG A 86 15.44 26.63 7.16
N ARG A 87 14.64 26.82 8.21
CA ARG A 87 13.90 28.04 8.46
C ARG A 87 14.98 29.12 8.59
N LYS A 88 15.18 29.93 7.54
CA LYS A 88 16.11 31.06 7.59
C LYS A 88 15.60 31.97 8.70
N ARG A 89 16.21 31.88 9.89
CA ARG A 89 16.05 32.87 10.95
C ARG A 89 16.55 34.17 10.35
N LYS A 90 15.62 35.07 9.99
CA LYS A 90 15.96 36.47 9.70
C LYS A 90 16.46 37.06 11.02
N PHE A 91 17.78 37.13 11.16
CA PHE A 91 18.43 37.88 12.22
C PHE A 91 18.41 39.34 11.78
N ASN A 92 17.37 40.09 12.19
CA ASN A 92 17.37 41.53 12.03
C ASN A 92 18.33 42.10 13.06
N ARG A 93 19.57 42.32 12.63
CA ARG A 93 20.44 43.36 13.16
C ARG A 93 20.28 44.54 12.22
N GLU A 94 19.61 45.60 12.68
CA GLU A 94 19.97 46.98 12.35
C GLU A 94 19.11 47.98 13.14
N LYS A 95 19.84 48.79 13.91
CA LYS A 95 19.55 50.11 14.51
C LYS A 95 18.43 50.22 15.53
#